data_AF-A0AAW3ZU88-F1
#
_entry.id   AF-A0AAW3ZU88-F1
#
_cell.length_a   1.000
_cell.length_b   1.000
_cell.length_c   1.000
_cell.angle_alpha   90.00
_cell.angle_beta   90.00
_cell.angle_gamma   90.00
#
_symmetry.space_group_name_H-M   'P 1'
#
loop_
_entity.id
_entity.type
_entity.pdbx_description
1 polymer ?
#
loop_
_entity_poly.entity_id
_entity_poly.type
_entity_poly.pdbx_seq_one_letter_code
_entity_poly.pdbx_strand_id
1 'polypeptide(L)'
;MQRKVVMRISMVGLAIVVLSVLATACSGRVARPGSNGSVLVWAEDRFTEVATVEQGRRYRIAVWGGWTDWWINSTPRGFDSTFMLRAFERHRVLPNAKWFALGGLVAASDEDLGALDELVAEQAFDLTPFLDPGRLWTAPTSGSLYLFANDVPWAYFNNRGAIEVRVEEAGSIDPGRVSDGVASPVQSKQ
;
A
#
# COMPACT_ATOMS: atom_id res chain seq x y z
N MET A 1 -29.09 -49.15 24.94
CA MET A 1 -29.43 -47.73 24.65
C MET A 1 -28.16 -46.91 24.83
N GLN A 2 -27.38 -46.71 23.76
CA GLN A 2 -26.06 -46.07 23.79
C GLN A 2 -26.18 -44.68 23.14
N ARG A 3 -25.93 -43.61 23.92
CA ARG A 3 -25.91 -42.24 23.41
C ARG A 3 -24.61 -42.00 22.65
N LYS A 4 -24.70 -41.84 21.32
CA LYS A 4 -23.60 -41.33 20.50
C LYS A 4 -23.35 -39.87 20.88
N VAL A 5 -22.22 -39.59 21.53
CA VAL A 5 -21.70 -38.23 21.66
C VAL A 5 -21.12 -37.85 20.30
N VAL A 6 -21.87 -37.08 19.52
CA VAL A 6 -21.34 -36.45 18.31
C VAL A 6 -20.51 -35.26 18.77
N MET A 7 -19.19 -35.43 18.78
CA MET A 7 -18.24 -34.36 18.98
C MET A 7 -18.34 -33.41 17.77
N ARG A 8 -19.05 -32.29 17.95
CA ARG A 8 -19.00 -31.18 16.99
C ARG A 8 -17.64 -30.53 17.12
N ILE A 9 -16.68 -30.99 16.31
CA ILE A 9 -15.45 -30.25 16.06
C ILE A 9 -15.88 -29.03 15.24
N SER A 10 -15.98 -27.88 15.90
CA SER A 10 -16.19 -26.60 15.22
C SER A 10 -15.08 -26.39 14.19
N MET A 11 -15.44 -26.27 12.91
CA MET A 11 -14.51 -25.94 11.81
C MET A 11 -13.70 -24.65 12.06
N VAL A 12 -14.12 -23.83 13.02
CA VAL A 12 -13.44 -22.60 13.44
C VAL A 12 -12.12 -22.88 14.18
N GLY A 13 -11.99 -24.02 14.87
CA GLY A 13 -10.80 -24.32 15.69
C GLY A 13 -9.62 -24.91 14.91
N LEU A 14 -9.86 -25.47 13.72
CA LEU A 14 -8.82 -26.15 12.94
C LEU A 14 -8.04 -25.19 12.04
N ALA A 15 -8.62 -24.05 11.66
CA ALA A 15 -7.95 -23.03 10.85
C ALA A 15 -6.86 -22.26 11.63
N ILE A 16 -6.97 -22.18 12.96
CA ILE A 16 -6.05 -21.40 13.80
C ILE A 16 -4.75 -22.17 14.09
N VAL A 17 -4.78 -23.51 14.14
CA VAL A 17 -3.62 -24.32 14.57
C VAL A 17 -2.69 -24.71 13.42
N VAL A 18 -3.13 -24.63 12.16
CA VAL A 18 -2.30 -24.98 10.99
C VAL A 18 -1.52 -23.76 10.44
N LEU A 19 -1.83 -22.54 10.88
CA LEU A 19 -1.22 -21.31 10.36
C LEU A 19 0.16 -20.97 10.97
N SER A 20 0.62 -21.73 11.96
CA SER A 20 1.79 -21.36 12.79
C SER A 20 3.15 -21.75 12.23
N VAL A 21 3.24 -22.45 11.09
CA VAL A 21 4.49 -23.09 10.63
C VAL A 21 5.01 -22.55 9.29
N LEU A 22 4.45 -21.47 8.75
CA LEU A 22 4.95 -20.85 7.50
C LEU A 22 5.16 -19.33 7.63
N ALA A 23 5.59 -18.86 8.81
CA ALA A 23 6.02 -17.47 9.01
C ALA A 23 7.48 -17.25 8.56
N THR A 24 7.85 -17.73 7.37
CA THR A 24 9.21 -17.56 6.85
C THR A 24 9.19 -17.32 5.35
N ALA A 25 8.72 -16.13 4.98
CA ALA A 25 9.22 -15.31 3.86
C ALA A 25 8.28 -14.10 3.64
N CYS A 26 8.03 -13.29 4.67
CA CYS A 26 7.46 -11.96 4.45
C CYS A 26 8.63 -11.06 4.01
N SER A 27 8.91 -11.02 2.72
CA SER A 27 9.94 -10.14 2.19
C SER A 27 9.36 -8.73 2.10
N GLY A 28 9.81 -7.80 2.94
CA GLY A 28 9.68 -6.38 2.64
C GLY A 28 10.50 -6.12 1.37
N ARG A 29 9.85 -5.94 0.22
CA ARG A 29 10.55 -5.51 -0.98
C ARG A 29 10.72 -4.01 -0.92
N VAL A 30 11.97 -3.57 -0.83
CA VAL A 30 12.32 -2.18 -1.07
C VAL A 30 12.29 -1.94 -2.58
N ALA A 31 11.17 -1.46 -3.11
CA ALA A 31 11.15 -0.94 -4.47
C ALA A 31 11.80 0.45 -4.44
N ARG A 32 12.99 0.60 -5.04
CA ARG A 32 13.60 1.93 -5.14
C ARG A 32 12.93 2.70 -6.27
N PRO A 33 12.29 3.84 -6.00
CA PRO A 33 11.70 4.64 -7.07
C PRO A 33 12.80 5.13 -8.03
N GLY A 34 12.66 4.79 -9.30
CA GLY A 34 13.29 5.57 -10.36
C GLY A 34 12.58 6.93 -10.42
N SER A 35 13.34 8.01 -10.49
CA SER A 35 12.95 9.41 -10.26
C SER A 35 11.78 10.00 -11.07
N ASN A 36 11.04 9.22 -11.86
CA ASN A 36 9.81 9.62 -12.56
C ASN A 36 8.89 8.41 -12.88
N GLY A 37 9.14 7.25 -12.29
CA GLY A 37 8.44 5.99 -12.59
C GLY A 37 7.28 5.74 -11.64
N SER A 38 6.26 5.05 -12.14
CA SER A 38 5.33 4.36 -11.26
C SER A 38 6.03 3.17 -10.58
N VAL A 39 5.61 2.86 -9.36
CA VAL A 39 6.10 1.74 -8.54
C VAL A 39 4.95 0.77 -8.30
N LEU A 40 5.22 -0.53 -8.42
CA LEU A 40 4.24 -1.56 -8.05
C LEU A 40 4.28 -1.81 -6.55
N VAL A 41 3.14 -1.68 -5.89
CA VAL A 41 2.94 -2.07 -4.49
C VAL A 41 2.17 -3.38 -4.50
N TRP A 42 2.88 -4.47 -4.18
CA TRP A 42 2.31 -5.82 -4.16
C TRP A 42 1.50 -6.04 -2.88
N ALA A 43 0.42 -6.80 -2.98
CA ALA A 43 -0.47 -7.06 -1.83
C ALA A 43 0.21 -7.95 -0.77
N GLU A 44 1.13 -8.81 -1.20
CA GLU A 44 1.90 -9.70 -0.31
C GLU A 44 3.05 -9.01 0.41
N ASP A 45 3.47 -7.83 -0.06
CA ASP A 45 4.56 -7.07 0.55
C ASP A 45 4.00 -6.27 1.73
N ARG A 46 4.63 -6.42 2.91
CA ARG A 46 4.20 -5.69 4.12
C ARG A 46 4.47 -4.19 4.02
N PHE A 47 5.51 -3.80 3.30
CA PHE A 47 5.87 -2.43 3.00
C PHE A 47 6.57 -2.38 1.65
N THR A 48 6.27 -1.35 0.88
CA THR A 48 6.95 -1.02 -0.36
C THR A 48 7.37 0.44 -0.31
N GLU A 49 8.67 0.72 -0.35
CA GLU A 49 9.17 2.08 -0.53
C GLU A 49 8.74 2.61 -1.91
N VAL A 50 8.26 3.86 -2.01
CA VAL A 50 7.75 4.40 -3.29
C VAL A 50 8.22 5.80 -3.65
N ALA A 51 8.66 6.62 -2.70
CA ALA A 51 9.10 7.99 -2.96
C ALA A 51 9.87 8.55 -1.77
N THR A 52 10.83 9.44 -2.01
CA THR A 52 11.31 10.37 -0.98
C THR A 52 10.35 11.55 -0.89
N VAL A 53 10.03 11.96 0.34
CA VAL A 53 9.11 13.05 0.63
C VAL A 53 9.72 14.00 1.66
N GLU A 54 9.47 15.30 1.49
CA GLU A 54 9.85 16.36 2.42
C GLU A 54 8.65 16.83 3.26
N GLN A 55 8.88 17.03 4.56
CA GLN A 55 7.90 17.56 5.51
C GLN A 55 7.23 18.85 5.01
N GLY A 56 5.90 18.91 5.13
CA GLY A 56 5.10 20.08 4.75
C GLY A 56 4.89 20.25 3.25
N ARG A 57 5.62 19.52 2.39
CA ARG A 57 5.33 19.45 0.96
C ARG A 57 4.07 18.67 0.70
N ARG A 58 3.45 18.95 -0.44
CA ARG A 58 2.19 18.34 -0.86
C ARG A 58 2.43 17.46 -2.07
N TYR A 59 1.82 16.28 -2.10
CA TYR A 59 1.99 15.31 -3.17
C TYR A 59 0.64 14.88 -3.73
N ARG A 60 0.61 14.69 -5.04
CA ARG A 60 -0.46 13.95 -5.72
C ARG A 60 -0.09 12.47 -5.70
N ILE A 61 -1.04 11.64 -5.27
CA ILE A 61 -0.91 10.19 -5.25
C ILE A 61 -1.88 9.64 -6.29
N ALA A 62 -1.35 9.11 -7.39
CA ALA A 62 -2.14 8.47 -8.43
C ALA A 62 -1.96 6.95 -8.33
N VAL A 63 -3.06 6.22 -8.37
CA VAL A 63 -3.06 4.77 -8.13
C VAL A 63 -3.95 4.08 -9.15
N TRP A 64 -3.46 2.95 -9.67
CA TRP A 64 -4.17 2.07 -10.60
C TRP A 64 -4.06 0.61 -10.18
N GLY A 65 -4.94 -0.23 -10.71
CA GLY A 65 -4.96 -1.66 -10.40
C GLY A 65 -5.72 -2.00 -9.11
N GLY A 66 -5.37 -3.12 -8.50
CA GLY A 66 -6.07 -3.65 -7.35
C GLY A 66 -5.37 -4.85 -6.73
N TRP A 67 -5.88 -5.26 -5.58
CA TRP A 67 -5.36 -6.36 -4.80
C TRP A 67 -6.43 -7.44 -4.62
N THR A 68 -6.03 -8.58 -4.08
CA THR A 68 -6.93 -9.68 -3.74
C THR A 68 -6.59 -10.23 -2.36
N ASP A 69 -7.57 -10.23 -1.46
CA ASP A 69 -7.53 -10.92 -0.16
C ASP A 69 -8.18 -12.30 -0.32
N TRP A 70 -7.39 -13.38 -0.36
CA TRP A 70 -7.86 -14.74 -0.67
C TRP A 70 -8.59 -14.82 -2.03
N TRP A 71 -9.89 -14.56 -2.05
CA TRP A 71 -10.76 -14.50 -3.23
C TRP A 71 -11.55 -13.19 -3.36
N ILE A 72 -11.35 -12.25 -2.44
CA ILE A 72 -12.02 -10.95 -2.39
C ILE A 72 -11.18 -9.95 -3.19
N ASN A 73 -11.68 -9.56 -4.36
CA ASN A 73 -11.07 -8.46 -5.11
C ASN A 73 -11.24 -7.15 -4.35
N SER A 74 -10.14 -6.41 -4.22
CA SER A 74 -10.07 -5.15 -3.51
C SER A 74 -9.43 -4.07 -4.37
N THR A 75 -9.83 -2.83 -4.11
CA THR A 75 -9.20 -1.64 -4.68
C THR A 75 -8.34 -0.98 -3.60
N PRO A 76 -7.48 -0.01 -3.94
CA PRO A 76 -6.72 0.75 -2.94
C PRO A 76 -7.59 1.53 -1.94
N ARG A 77 -8.92 1.63 -2.17
CA ARG A 77 -9.88 2.21 -1.21
C ARG A 77 -10.34 1.22 -0.14
N GLY A 78 -9.96 -0.04 -0.29
CA GLY A 78 -10.36 -1.12 0.58
C GLY A 78 -11.83 -1.51 0.47
N PHE A 79 -12.25 -2.37 1.40
CA PHE A 79 -13.61 -2.88 1.51
C PHE A 79 -14.07 -2.96 2.98
N ASP A 80 -15.38 -2.95 3.16
CA ASP A 80 -16.00 -3.06 4.47
C ASP A 80 -16.03 -4.52 4.94
N SER A 81 -15.94 -4.72 6.25
CA SER A 81 -15.87 -6.06 6.82
C SER A 81 -17.12 -6.89 6.55
N THR A 82 -16.90 -8.15 6.18
CA THR A 82 -17.93 -9.19 6.31
C THR A 82 -18.05 -9.62 7.77
N PHE A 83 -19.14 -10.32 8.13
CA PHE A 83 -19.41 -10.74 9.52
C PHE A 83 -18.21 -11.40 10.22
N MET A 84 -17.48 -12.28 9.51
CA MET A 84 -16.30 -12.96 10.06
C MET A 84 -15.10 -12.04 10.24
N LEU A 85 -14.88 -11.11 9.31
CA LEU A 85 -13.76 -10.16 9.36
C LEU A 85 -13.92 -9.13 10.49
N ARG A 86 -15.15 -8.85 10.96
CA ARG A 86 -15.39 -7.91 12.07
C ARG A 86 -14.62 -8.27 13.34
N ALA A 87 -14.42 -9.55 13.61
CA ALA A 87 -13.65 -10.02 14.78
C ALA A 87 -12.15 -9.62 14.69
N PHE A 88 -11.65 -9.39 13.48
CA PHE A 88 -10.24 -9.11 13.21
C PHE A 88 -9.96 -7.63 12.87
N GLU A 89 -10.97 -6.77 12.79
CA GLU A 89 -10.81 -5.34 12.42
C GLU A 89 -9.78 -4.60 13.27
N ARG A 90 -9.74 -4.90 14.58
CA ARG A 90 -8.81 -4.28 15.54
C ARG A 90 -7.36 -4.74 15.38
N HIS A 91 -7.14 -5.80 14.62
CA HIS A 91 -5.82 -6.40 14.41
C HIS A 91 -5.19 -5.97 13.08
N ARG A 92 -5.88 -5.16 12.28
CA ARG A 92 -5.32 -4.55 11.07
C ARG A 92 -4.21 -3.58 11.45
N VAL A 93 -3.27 -3.38 10.53
CA VAL A 93 -2.22 -2.35 10.68
C VAL A 93 -2.81 -0.96 10.96
N LEU A 94 -3.90 -0.60 10.27
CA LEU A 94 -4.72 0.60 10.52
C LEU A 94 -6.11 0.16 11.01
N PRO A 95 -6.35 0.07 12.34
CA PRO A 95 -7.62 -0.39 12.90
C PRO A 95 -8.83 0.46 12.51
N ASN A 96 -8.62 1.75 12.23
CA ASN A 96 -9.66 2.72 11.91
C ASN A 96 -9.91 2.88 10.41
N ALA A 97 -9.12 2.24 9.54
CA ALA A 97 -9.30 2.28 8.09
C ALA A 97 -10.02 1.00 7.60
N LYS A 98 -10.40 0.94 6.31
CA LYS A 98 -11.02 -0.26 5.71
C LYS A 98 -10.00 -1.38 5.52
N TRP A 99 -10.48 -2.61 5.36
CA TRP A 99 -9.61 -3.72 4.92
C TRP A 99 -9.04 -3.38 3.55
N PHE A 100 -7.74 -3.59 3.36
CA PHE A 100 -7.02 -3.27 2.13
C PHE A 100 -7.09 -1.79 1.71
N ALA A 101 -7.46 -0.89 2.63
CA ALA A 101 -7.21 0.53 2.42
C ALA A 101 -5.70 0.76 2.19
N LEU A 102 -5.35 1.65 1.27
CA LEU A 102 -3.96 2.04 1.06
C LEU A 102 -3.45 2.75 2.31
N GLY A 103 -2.55 2.09 3.02
CA GLY A 103 -1.83 2.67 4.15
C GLY A 103 -0.52 3.29 3.71
N GLY A 104 -0.06 4.29 4.46
CA GLY A 104 1.24 4.91 4.30
C GLY A 104 2.00 5.02 5.63
N LEU A 105 3.32 5.02 5.53
CA LEU A 105 4.27 5.27 6.62
C LEU A 105 5.42 6.10 6.03
N VAL A 106 5.92 7.09 6.77
CA VAL A 106 7.17 7.78 6.40
C VAL A 106 8.24 7.39 7.42
N ALA A 107 9.34 6.81 6.94
CA ALA A 107 10.47 6.38 7.76
C ALA A 107 11.80 6.71 7.05
N ALA A 108 12.94 6.35 7.64
CA ALA A 108 14.20 6.49 6.92
C ALA A 108 14.23 5.56 5.69
N SER A 109 15.11 5.86 4.73
CA SER A 109 15.32 5.01 3.55
C SER A 109 16.04 3.71 3.92
N ASP A 110 15.78 2.63 3.19
CA ASP A 110 16.38 1.32 3.39
C ASP A 110 16.18 0.74 4.84
N GLU A 111 15.10 1.13 5.53
CA GLU A 111 14.74 0.57 6.84
C GLU A 111 14.38 -0.91 6.71
N ASP A 112 14.76 -1.70 7.72
CA ASP A 112 14.42 -3.12 7.75
C ASP A 112 12.95 -3.35 8.19
N LEU A 113 12.45 -4.56 7.92
CA LEU A 113 11.06 -4.90 8.21
C LEU A 113 10.70 -4.79 9.70
N GLY A 114 11.63 -5.08 10.61
CA GLY A 114 11.41 -4.99 12.05
C GLY A 114 11.26 -3.55 12.51
N ALA A 115 12.12 -2.66 12.01
CA ALA A 115 12.02 -1.22 12.28
C ALA A 115 10.70 -0.64 11.75
N LEU A 116 10.31 -1.01 10.52
CA LEU A 116 9.03 -0.57 9.94
C LEU A 116 7.81 -1.08 10.73
N ASP A 117 7.87 -2.31 11.25
CA ASP A 117 6.83 -2.90 12.10
C ASP A 117 6.63 -2.17 13.43
N GLU A 118 7.70 -1.67 14.03
CA GLU A 118 7.62 -0.86 15.25
C GLU A 118 7.01 0.52 14.94
N LEU A 119 7.44 1.16 13.85
CA LEU A 119 6.99 2.50 13.46
C LEU A 119 5.53 2.53 12.99
N VAL A 120 5.06 1.49 12.29
CA VAL A 120 3.73 1.47 11.67
C VAL A 120 2.61 1.56 12.70
N ALA A 121 2.82 1.03 13.90
CA ALA A 121 1.81 1.03 14.97
C ALA A 121 1.47 2.45 15.45
N GLU A 122 2.41 3.39 15.34
CA GLU A 122 2.28 4.75 15.87
C GLU A 122 2.15 5.81 14.77
N GLN A 123 2.81 5.61 13.63
CA GLN A 123 3.04 6.66 12.64
C GLN A 123 2.35 6.42 11.30
N ALA A 124 1.71 5.26 11.12
CA ALA A 124 1.01 4.98 9.88
C ALA A 124 -0.26 5.81 9.72
N PHE A 125 -0.63 6.07 8.46
CA PHE A 125 -1.78 6.88 8.10
C PHE A 125 -2.57 6.28 6.93
N ASP A 126 -3.85 6.59 6.89
CA ASP A 126 -4.76 6.22 5.80
C ASP A 126 -4.60 7.21 4.63
N LEU A 127 -4.20 6.70 3.46
CA LEU A 127 -4.04 7.50 2.25
C LEU A 127 -5.29 7.52 1.37
N THR A 128 -6.31 6.73 1.69
CA THR A 128 -7.54 6.66 0.88
C THR A 128 -8.24 8.01 0.67
N PRO A 129 -8.25 8.97 1.63
CA PRO A 129 -8.86 10.29 1.40
C PRO A 129 -8.16 11.14 0.33
N PHE A 130 -6.93 10.78 -0.05
CA PHE A 130 -6.10 11.52 -1.00
C PHE A 130 -6.05 10.90 -2.40
N LEU A 131 -6.80 9.82 -2.63
CA LEU A 131 -6.87 9.13 -3.92
C LEU A 131 -7.85 9.79 -4.91
N ASP A 132 -8.65 10.75 -4.47
CA ASP A 132 -9.55 11.50 -5.35
C ASP A 132 -8.76 12.54 -6.18
N PRO A 133 -9.12 12.74 -7.47
CA PRO A 133 -8.53 13.79 -8.28
C PRO A 133 -8.59 15.17 -7.60
N GLY A 134 -7.45 15.85 -7.55
CA GLY A 134 -7.34 17.19 -6.96
C GLY A 134 -7.14 17.21 -5.44
N ARG A 135 -7.21 16.06 -4.75
CA ARG A 135 -6.72 15.95 -3.37
C ARG A 135 -5.20 15.84 -3.37
N LEU A 136 -4.59 16.48 -2.38
CA LEU A 136 -3.15 16.45 -2.16
C LEU A 136 -2.90 15.99 -0.73
N TRP A 137 -1.95 15.08 -0.56
CA TRP A 137 -1.47 14.65 0.73
C TRP A 137 -0.30 15.53 1.18
N THR A 138 -0.32 16.01 2.42
CA THR A 138 0.79 16.77 2.99
C THR A 138 1.67 15.82 3.80
N ALA A 139 2.96 15.75 3.48
CA ALA A 139 3.89 14.89 4.21
C ALA A 139 4.07 15.39 5.66
N PRO A 140 3.81 14.55 6.68
CA PRO A 140 3.90 14.97 8.09
C PRO A 140 5.35 15.12 8.57
N THR A 141 6.27 14.37 7.94
CA THR A 141 7.71 14.37 8.19
C THR A 141 8.46 14.14 6.88
N SER A 142 9.78 14.35 6.88
CA SER A 142 10.65 14.03 5.76
C SER A 142 11.16 12.58 5.87
N GLY A 143 11.33 11.90 4.73
CA GLY A 143 11.86 10.54 4.68
C GLY A 143 11.43 9.80 3.43
N SER A 144 11.50 8.48 3.48
CA SER A 144 10.93 7.59 2.48
C SER A 144 9.49 7.25 2.81
N LEU A 145 8.61 7.44 1.84
CA LEU A 145 7.21 7.01 1.89
C LEU A 145 7.16 5.51 1.54
N TYR A 146 6.66 4.74 2.49
CA TYR A 146 6.32 3.32 2.36
C TYR A 146 4.82 3.16 2.26
N LEU A 147 4.37 2.30 1.35
CA LEU A 147 2.96 1.97 1.15
C LEU A 147 2.70 0.49 1.41
N PHE A 148 1.47 0.17 1.81
CA PHE A 148 1.03 -1.19 2.10
C PHE A 148 -0.50 -1.35 1.97
N ALA A 149 -0.94 -2.60 1.84
CA ALA A 149 -2.36 -2.96 1.89
C ALA A 149 -2.81 -3.15 3.34
N ASN A 150 -3.81 -2.40 3.82
CA ASN A 150 -4.23 -2.51 5.23
C ASN A 150 -4.86 -3.86 5.59
N ASP A 151 -4.05 -4.78 6.12
CA ASP A 151 -4.46 -6.12 6.54
C ASP A 151 -3.90 -6.45 7.93
N VAL A 152 -4.20 -7.64 8.47
CA VAL A 152 -3.58 -8.12 9.70
C VAL A 152 -2.11 -8.49 9.44
N PRO A 153 -1.15 -8.09 10.29
CA PRO A 153 0.29 -8.27 10.04
C PRO A 153 0.74 -9.68 9.64
N TRP A 154 0.04 -10.71 10.11
CA TRP A 154 0.39 -12.12 9.88
C TRP A 154 -0.37 -12.77 8.72
N ALA A 155 -1.24 -12.07 7.98
CA ALA A 155 -2.03 -12.66 6.89
C ALA A 155 -1.53 -12.35 5.48
N TYR A 156 -0.53 -11.49 5.31
CA TYR A 156 -0.08 -11.04 3.98
C TYR A 156 0.34 -12.17 3.02
N PHE A 157 0.71 -13.35 3.54
CA PHE A 157 1.12 -14.52 2.74
C PHE A 157 0.05 -15.04 1.77
N ASN A 158 -1.22 -14.67 1.95
CA ASN A 158 -2.33 -15.10 1.10
C ASN A 158 -2.90 -13.97 0.21
N ASN A 159 -2.30 -12.78 0.30
CA ASN A 159 -2.66 -11.62 -0.49
C ASN A 159 -2.02 -11.75 -1.88
N ARG A 160 -2.69 -11.20 -2.90
CA ARG A 160 -2.21 -11.25 -4.30
C ARG A 160 -2.51 -9.97 -5.05
N GLY A 161 -1.81 -9.80 -6.16
CA GLY A 161 -2.00 -8.67 -7.07
C GLY A 161 -1.17 -7.46 -6.67
N ALA A 162 -1.22 -6.42 -7.49
CA ALA A 162 -0.47 -5.20 -7.26
C ALA A 162 -1.26 -3.99 -7.70
N ILE A 163 -0.98 -2.88 -7.04
CA ILE A 163 -1.38 -1.56 -7.49
C ILE A 163 -0.17 -0.87 -8.08
N GLU A 164 -0.38 -0.08 -9.10
CA GLU A 164 0.62 0.82 -9.67
C GLU A 164 0.45 2.18 -9.01
N VAL A 165 1.50 2.73 -8.39
CA VAL A 165 1.45 4.00 -7.67
C VAL A 165 2.42 4.99 -8.30
N ARG A 166 1.98 6.24 -8.43
CA ARG A 166 2.83 7.38 -8.75
C ARG A 166 2.65 8.48 -7.71
N VAL A 167 3.77 9.02 -7.22
CA VAL A 167 3.81 10.09 -6.24
C VAL A 167 4.52 11.28 -6.87
N GLU A 168 3.83 12.43 -6.95
CA GLU A 168 4.34 13.64 -7.61
C GLU A 168 4.22 14.84 -6.66
N GLU A 169 5.29 15.61 -6.44
CA GLU A 169 5.20 16.86 -5.67
C GLU A 169 4.33 17.88 -6.41
N ALA A 170 3.34 18.45 -5.71
CA ALA A 170 2.47 19.48 -6.25
C ALA A 170 3.24 20.78 -6.47
N GLY A 171 3.41 21.16 -7.74
CA GLY A 171 4.19 22.34 -8.14
C GLY A 171 5.47 22.02 -8.90
N SER A 172 5.85 20.74 -9.02
CA SER A 172 6.98 20.26 -9.83
C SER A 172 6.68 20.11 -11.32
N ILE A 173 5.52 20.59 -11.80
CA ILE A 173 5.26 20.70 -13.25
C ILE A 173 6.16 21.81 -13.80
N ASP A 174 7.26 21.42 -14.44
CA ASP A 174 7.96 22.28 -15.38
C ASP A 174 7.01 22.58 -16.57
N PRO A 175 6.61 23.85 -16.80
CA PRO A 175 5.85 24.23 -17.99
C PRO A 175 6.68 24.15 -19.29
N GLY A 176 7.95 23.73 -19.21
CA GLY A 176 8.95 23.84 -20.28
C GLY A 176 9.07 22.67 -21.27
N ARG A 177 8.24 21.63 -21.25
CA ARG A 177 8.26 20.63 -22.35
C ARG A 177 7.48 21.12 -23.57
N VAL A 178 7.94 22.23 -24.14
CA VAL A 178 7.71 22.55 -25.55
C VAL A 178 8.46 21.50 -26.34
N SER A 179 7.75 20.76 -27.18
CA SER A 179 8.35 19.98 -28.23
C SER A 179 9.21 20.90 -29.10
N ASP A 180 10.54 20.82 -28.98
CA ASP A 180 11.49 21.37 -29.94
C ASP A 180 11.36 20.59 -31.27
N GLY A 181 10.28 20.89 -31.99
CA GLY A 181 10.21 20.71 -33.43
C GLY A 181 11.04 21.83 -34.05
N VAL A 182 12.32 21.55 -34.27
CA VAL A 182 13.21 22.37 -35.08
C VAL A 182 12.62 22.47 -36.49
N ALA A 183 12.02 23.61 -36.80
CA ALA A 183 11.86 24.08 -38.17
C ALA A 183 12.60 25.42 -38.29
N SER A 184 13.82 25.35 -38.81
CA SER A 184 14.62 26.51 -39.17
C SER A 184 13.89 27.39 -40.20
N PRO A 185 13.96 28.73 -40.08
CA PRO A 185 13.52 29.61 -41.14
C PRO A 185 14.58 29.65 -42.25
N VAL A 186 14.22 29.18 -43.44
CA VAL A 186 15.00 29.47 -44.66
C VAL A 186 14.77 30.94 -45.00
N GLN A 187 15.80 31.76 -44.79
CA GLN A 187 16.01 32.98 -45.54
C GLN A 187 17.19 32.77 -46.50
N SER A 188 16.94 32.87 -47.79
CA SER A 188 17.91 33.45 -48.72
C SER A 188 17.16 34.25 -49.78
N LYS A 189 17.49 35.54 -49.84
CA LYS A 189 17.21 36.45 -50.95
C LYS A 189 18.12 36.06 -52.12
N GLN A 190 17.56 35.99 -53.32
CA GLN A 190 18.00 36.75 -54.51
C GLN A 190 16.91 36.69 -55.57
#